data_AF-A0A9P9JUD2-F1
#
_entry.id   AF-A0A9P9JUD2-F1
#
_cell.length_a   1.000
_cell.length_b   1.000
_cell.length_c   1.000
_cell.angle_alpha   90.00
_cell.angle_beta   90.00
_cell.angle_gamma   90.00
#
_symmetry.space_group_name_H-M   'P 1'
#
loop_
_entity.id
_entity.type
_entity.pdbx_description
1 polymer ?
#
loop_
_entity_poly.entity_id
_entity_poly.type
_entity_poly.pdbx_seq_one_letter_code
_entity_poly.pdbx_strand_id
1 'polypeptide(L)'
;MPGQKSKENRGQAELCIRICKLLASPSETIGVPHSIVVLTPYTRQAEVLKRMLSSIPHNIEVSSIDGFQGREADIIVFVTVRCNEHRDIGFLKDMRRMNVALTRARTALIVVGNRATLTEGTVDEESSTIWRRLLGRLTEVQLDTSVSETTTRRS
;
A
#
# COMPACT_ATOMS: atom_id res chain seq x y z
N MET A 1 -14.78 -13.13 14.03
CA MET A 1 -15.21 -12.71 12.68
C MET A 1 -14.67 -13.72 11.68
N PRO A 2 -15.50 -14.52 10.99
CA PRO A 2 -15.01 -15.58 10.10
C PRO A 2 -14.39 -14.96 8.83
N GLY A 3 -13.25 -15.51 8.43
CA GLY A 3 -12.28 -14.88 7.53
C GLY A 3 -12.75 -14.74 6.08
N GLN A 4 -12.81 -13.50 5.59
CA GLN A 4 -12.67 -13.26 4.16
C GLN A 4 -11.25 -13.67 3.75
N LYS A 5 -11.15 -14.56 2.75
CA LYS A 5 -9.88 -15.09 2.21
C LYS A 5 -8.87 -13.96 2.04
N SER A 6 -7.77 -14.04 2.78
CA SER A 6 -6.68 -13.07 2.77
C SER A 6 -6.17 -12.87 1.34
N LYS A 7 -6.33 -11.67 0.77
CA LYS A 7 -5.94 -11.33 -0.61
C LYS A 7 -4.50 -10.86 -0.63
N GLU A 8 -3.84 -11.05 -1.77
CA GLU A 8 -2.53 -10.48 -2.05
C GLU A 8 -2.49 -9.95 -3.48
N ASN A 9 -1.59 -9.02 -3.73
CA ASN A 9 -1.31 -8.44 -5.04
C ASN A 9 0.21 -8.30 -5.19
N ARG A 10 0.79 -9.18 -6.01
CA ARG A 10 2.23 -9.26 -6.22
C ARG A 10 2.79 -8.03 -6.94
N GLY A 11 2.11 -7.51 -7.96
CA GLY A 11 2.56 -6.30 -8.67
C GLY A 11 2.60 -5.08 -7.75
N GLN A 12 1.58 -4.92 -6.89
CA GLN A 12 1.62 -3.86 -5.87
C GLN A 12 2.72 -4.10 -4.82
N ALA A 13 3.01 -5.35 -4.46
CA ALA A 13 4.11 -5.67 -3.56
C ALA A 13 5.46 -5.27 -4.17
N GLU A 14 5.73 -5.66 -5.42
CA GLU A 14 6.95 -5.33 -6.15
C GLU A 14 7.15 -3.82 -6.29
N LEU A 15 6.08 -3.07 -6.61
CA LEU A 15 6.09 -1.62 -6.65
C LEU A 15 6.39 -1.01 -5.27
N CYS A 16 5.78 -1.54 -4.20
CA CYS A 16 6.06 -1.13 -2.83
C CYS A 16 7.54 -1.34 -2.45
N ILE A 17 8.15 -2.47 -2.82
CA ILE A 17 9.58 -2.72 -2.58
C ILE A 17 10.42 -1.66 -3.29
N ARG A 18 10.11 -1.34 -4.54
CA ARG A 18 10.85 -0.33 -5.30
C ARG A 18 10.77 1.04 -4.62
N ILE A 19 9.57 1.45 -4.20
CA ILE A 19 9.35 2.69 -3.44
C ILE A 19 10.19 2.68 -2.16
N CYS A 20 10.10 1.61 -1.36
CA CYS A 20 10.87 1.49 -0.13
C CYS A 20 12.39 1.58 -0.36
N LYS A 21 12.91 0.98 -1.44
CA LYS A 21 14.34 1.10 -1.80
C LYS A 21 14.74 2.54 -2.16
N LEU A 22 13.89 3.27 -2.89
CA LEU A 22 14.11 4.68 -3.23
C LEU A 22 14.04 5.59 -2.00
N LEU A 23 13.18 5.27 -1.03
CA LEU A 23 13.09 6.03 0.22
C LEU A 23 14.22 5.71 1.20
N ALA A 24 14.73 4.49 1.17
CA ALA A 24 15.82 4.03 2.04
C ALA A 24 17.21 4.30 1.45
N SER A 25 17.33 4.73 0.19
CA SER A 25 18.62 5.11 -0.37
C SER A 25 19.21 6.29 0.43
N PRO A 26 20.51 6.29 0.72
CA PRO A 26 21.14 7.35 1.50
C PRO A 26 20.84 8.71 0.88
N SER A 27 20.14 9.57 1.60
CA SER A 27 20.04 10.98 1.25
C SER A 27 21.37 11.65 1.62
N GLU A 28 21.90 12.51 0.77
CA GLU A 28 23.13 13.28 1.04
C GLU A 28 22.98 14.24 2.26
N THR A 29 21.75 14.40 2.76
CA THR A 29 21.46 15.19 3.96
C THR A 29 21.79 14.44 5.24
N ILE A 30 22.69 15.04 6.03
CA ILE A 30 23.05 14.62 7.39
C ILE A 30 21.81 14.78 8.28
N GLY A 31 21.11 13.69 8.59
CA GLY A 31 19.90 13.70 9.41
C GLY A 31 19.47 12.32 9.89
N VAL A 32 18.54 12.29 10.86
CA VAL A 32 17.92 11.05 11.33
C VAL A 32 17.09 10.46 10.18
N PRO A 33 17.27 9.17 9.83
CA PRO A 33 16.48 8.55 8.77
C PRO A 33 14.98 8.59 9.13
N HIS A 34 14.15 8.98 8.17
CA HIS A 34 12.69 8.98 8.33
C HIS A 34 12.18 7.57 8.70
N SER A 35 11.23 7.52 9.61
CA SER A 35 10.49 6.29 9.91
C SER A 35 9.54 5.98 8.76
N ILE A 36 9.62 4.76 8.22
CA ILE A 36 8.80 4.32 7.09
C ILE A 36 7.95 3.14 7.55
N VAL A 37 6.63 3.23 7.35
CA VAL A 37 5.72 2.13 7.65
C VAL A 37 4.90 1.79 6.41
N VAL A 38 4.94 0.51 6.04
CA VAL A 38 4.10 -0.05 5.00
C VAL A 38 2.82 -0.59 5.64
N LEU A 39 1.67 -0.03 5.27
CA LEU A 39 0.37 -0.45 5.74
C LEU A 39 -0.41 -1.19 4.66
N THR A 40 -1.12 -2.24 5.05
CA THR A 40 -2.01 -2.96 4.15
C THR A 40 -3.21 -3.53 4.92
N PRO A 41 -4.43 -3.55 4.33
CA PRO A 41 -5.62 -4.08 5.01
C PRO A 41 -5.68 -5.60 5.06
N TYR A 42 -4.81 -6.32 4.33
CA TYR A 42 -4.86 -7.78 4.22
C TYR A 42 -3.61 -8.42 4.83
N THR A 43 -3.80 -9.31 5.81
CA THR A 43 -2.70 -9.98 6.53
C THR A 43 -1.74 -10.74 5.61
N ARG A 44 -2.25 -11.38 4.55
CA ARG A 44 -1.41 -12.14 3.59
C ARG A 44 -0.52 -11.21 2.79
N GLN A 45 -1.03 -10.04 2.39
CA GLN A 45 -0.18 -9.02 1.77
C GLN A 45 0.90 -8.55 2.75
N ALA A 46 0.56 -8.35 4.03
CA ALA A 46 1.54 -7.95 5.04
C ALA A 46 2.64 -9.00 5.19
N GLU A 47 2.30 -10.29 5.21
CA GLU A 47 3.28 -11.39 5.25
C GLU A 47 4.19 -11.42 4.01
N VAL A 48 3.63 -11.23 2.82
CA VAL A 48 4.41 -11.12 1.57
C VAL A 48 5.37 -9.95 1.63
N LEU A 49 4.88 -8.76 2.01
CA LEU A 49 5.69 -7.55 2.13
C LEU A 49 6.79 -7.71 3.18
N LYS A 50 6.50 -8.29 4.35
CA LYS A 50 7.50 -8.58 5.39
C LYS A 50 8.62 -9.45 4.86
N ARG A 51 8.29 -10.52 4.13
CA ARG A 51 9.30 -11.39 3.51
C ARG A 51 10.14 -10.64 2.47
N MET A 52 9.49 -9.89 1.57
CA MET A 52 10.18 -9.18 0.50
C MET A 52 11.04 -8.00 1.00
N LEU A 53 10.63 -7.32 2.08
CA LEU A 53 11.34 -6.20 2.69
C LEU A 53 12.44 -6.64 3.68
N SER A 54 12.52 -7.92 4.03
CA SER A 54 13.50 -8.43 5.02
C SER A 54 14.97 -8.16 4.66
N SER A 55 15.27 -7.90 3.37
CA SER A 55 16.61 -7.60 2.86
C SER A 55 16.93 -6.09 2.76
N ILE A 56 15.98 -5.23 3.13
CA ILE A 56 16.06 -3.77 3.02
C ILE A 56 16.41 -3.17 4.41
N PRO A 57 17.03 -1.98 4.49
CA PRO A 57 17.39 -1.33 5.76
C PRO A 57 16.31 -1.36 6.86
N HIS A 58 16.77 -1.38 8.11
CA HIS A 58 15.98 -1.68 9.31
C HIS A 58 14.95 -0.59 9.70
N ASN A 59 14.87 0.52 8.97
CA ASN A 59 13.95 1.61 9.26
C ASN A 59 12.55 1.45 8.61
N ILE A 60 12.28 0.29 8.00
CA ILE A 60 10.99 -0.02 7.38
C ILE A 60 10.25 -1.08 8.19
N GLU A 61 9.07 -0.71 8.68
CA GLU A 61 8.13 -1.63 9.31
C GLU A 61 6.99 -1.99 8.35
N VAL A 62 6.46 -3.21 8.47
CA VAL A 62 5.23 -3.62 7.78
C VAL A 62 4.18 -3.98 8.81
N SER A 63 3.00 -3.35 8.73
CA SER A 63 1.88 -3.64 9.62
C SER A 63 0.54 -3.69 8.90
N SER A 64 -0.44 -4.29 9.57
CA SER A 64 -1.83 -4.16 9.17
C SER A 64 -2.42 -2.87 9.72
N ILE A 65 -3.53 -2.39 9.17
CA ILE A 65 -4.21 -1.20 9.70
C ILE A 65 -4.56 -1.38 11.18
N ASP A 66 -5.16 -2.52 11.53
CA ASP A 66 -5.58 -2.81 12.90
C ASP A 66 -4.38 -2.90 13.86
N GLY A 67 -3.25 -3.44 13.40
CA GLY A 67 -2.00 -3.54 14.18
C GLY A 67 -1.21 -2.24 14.29
N PHE A 68 -1.61 -1.16 13.61
CA PHE A 68 -0.93 0.14 13.61
C PHE A 68 -1.76 1.24 14.29
N GLN A 69 -2.77 0.86 15.08
CA GLN A 69 -3.64 1.82 15.76
C GLN A 69 -2.87 2.64 16.80
N GLY A 70 -3.07 3.97 16.81
CA GLY A 70 -2.48 4.89 17.78
C GLY A 70 -0.99 5.20 17.56
N ARG A 71 -0.42 4.76 16.44
CA ARG A 71 0.98 4.98 16.07
C ARG A 71 1.06 5.87 14.83
N GLU A 72 2.16 6.59 14.70
CA GLU A 72 2.41 7.47 13.54
C GLU A 72 3.81 7.18 12.99
N ALA A 73 4.01 7.51 11.72
CA ALA A 73 5.31 7.44 11.06
C ALA A 73 5.50 8.65 10.16
N ASP A 74 6.75 8.98 9.84
CA ASP A 74 7.04 10.10 8.97
C ASP A 74 6.52 9.82 7.55
N ILE A 75 6.70 8.59 7.08
CA ILE A 75 6.22 8.14 5.76
C ILE A 75 5.35 6.90 5.91
N ILE A 76 4.13 6.96 5.37
CA ILE A 76 3.26 5.79 5.21
C ILE A 76 3.21 5.38 3.73
N VAL A 77 3.51 4.12 3.45
CA VAL A 77 3.26 3.48 2.15
C VAL A 77 2.03 2.58 2.29
N PHE A 78 0.88 3.01 1.78
CA PHE A 78 -0.37 2.28 1.87
C PHE A 78 -0.64 1.42 0.63
N VAL A 79 -0.64 0.10 0.81
CA VAL A 79 -0.88 -0.89 -0.25
C VAL A 79 -2.31 -1.42 -0.19
N THR A 80 -3.14 -1.05 -1.15
CA THR A 80 -4.60 -1.29 -1.12
C THR A 80 -5.02 -2.71 -1.50
N VAL A 81 -4.16 -3.43 -2.22
CA VAL A 81 -4.31 -4.82 -2.71
C VAL A 81 -5.37 -5.02 -3.79
N ARG A 82 -6.54 -4.38 -3.67
CA ARG A 82 -7.68 -4.63 -4.54
C ARG A 82 -7.47 -4.09 -5.95
N CYS A 83 -7.65 -4.98 -6.92
CA CYS A 83 -7.62 -4.71 -8.35
C CYS A 83 -8.54 -5.74 -9.02
N ASN A 84 -9.74 -5.33 -9.45
CA ASN A 84 -10.72 -6.23 -10.06
C ASN A 84 -11.71 -5.47 -10.96
N GLU A 85 -12.33 -6.20 -11.89
CA GLU A 85 -13.31 -5.68 -12.84
C GLU A 85 -14.63 -5.28 -12.15
N HIS A 86 -15.00 -5.97 -11.07
CA HIS A 86 -16.21 -5.68 -10.30
C HIS A 86 -16.13 -4.41 -9.44
N ARG A 87 -14.99 -3.70 -9.46
CA ARG A 87 -14.75 -2.48 -8.67
C ARG A 87 -15.04 -2.65 -7.18
N ASP A 88 -14.88 -3.87 -6.65
CA ASP A 88 -15.09 -4.15 -5.24
C ASP A 88 -13.81 -3.93 -4.44
N ILE A 89 -13.91 -3.00 -3.49
CA ILE A 89 -12.81 -2.56 -2.63
C ILE A 89 -12.72 -3.33 -1.30
N GLY A 90 -13.69 -4.21 -0.99
CA GLY A 90 -13.65 -5.09 0.18
C GLY A 90 -13.47 -4.34 1.50
N PHE A 91 -12.42 -4.66 2.27
CA PHE A 91 -12.12 -4.01 3.56
C PHE A 91 -11.92 -2.49 3.50
N LEU A 92 -11.67 -1.94 2.32
CA LEU A 92 -11.52 -0.50 2.13
C LEU A 92 -12.88 0.24 2.15
N LYS A 93 -14.01 -0.45 2.32
CA LYS A 93 -15.32 0.19 2.58
C LYS A 93 -15.43 0.71 4.01
N ASP A 94 -14.60 0.19 4.93
CA ASP A 94 -14.58 0.66 6.31
C ASP A 94 -13.82 1.99 6.42
N MET A 95 -14.57 3.09 6.44
CA MET A 95 -14.01 4.44 6.56
C MET A 95 -13.21 4.67 7.85
N ARG A 96 -13.51 3.95 8.94
CA ARG A 96 -12.73 4.09 10.19
C ARG A 96 -11.32 3.55 9.98
N ARG A 97 -11.21 2.38 9.35
CA ARG A 97 -9.91 1.78 8.99
C ARG A 97 -9.15 2.62 7.97
N MET A 98 -9.85 3.21 6.99
CA MET A 98 -9.22 4.15 6.05
C MET A 98 -8.69 5.40 6.73
N ASN A 99 -9.47 6.02 7.62
CA ASN A 99 -9.01 7.19 8.36
C ASN A 99 -7.74 6.88 9.14
N VAL A 100 -7.64 5.69 9.74
CA VAL A 100 -6.38 5.23 10.34
C VAL A 100 -5.28 5.15 9.27
N ALA A 101 -5.45 4.43 8.16
CA ALA A 101 -4.37 4.32 7.17
C ALA A 101 -3.90 5.68 6.60
N LEU A 102 -4.82 6.63 6.41
CA LEU A 102 -4.56 7.90 5.73
C LEU A 102 -4.02 9.02 6.65
N THR A 103 -4.29 8.97 7.95
CA THR A 103 -3.94 10.06 8.89
C THR A 103 -2.69 9.83 9.71
N ARG A 104 -2.00 8.69 9.52
CA ARG A 104 -0.83 8.29 10.34
C ARG A 104 0.51 8.74 9.77
N ALA A 105 0.48 9.33 8.57
CA ALA A 105 1.63 9.94 7.94
C ALA A 105 1.85 11.36 8.47
N ARG A 106 3.03 11.64 9.04
CA ARG A 106 3.41 12.98 9.49
C ARG A 106 3.94 13.85 8.35
N THR A 107 4.66 13.23 7.41
CA THR A 107 5.35 13.94 6.32
C THR A 107 4.81 13.56 4.96
N ALA A 108 4.68 12.26 4.66
CA ALA A 108 4.26 11.80 3.34
C ALA A 108 3.38 10.55 3.38
N LEU A 109 2.33 10.55 2.56
CA LEU A 109 1.49 9.39 2.28
C LEU A 109 1.68 8.97 0.82
N ILE A 110 2.08 7.72 0.61
CA ILE A 110 2.20 7.10 -0.72
C ILE A 110 1.16 6.00 -0.82
N VAL A 111 0.26 6.09 -1.80
CA VAL A 111 -0.77 5.07 -2.03
C VAL A 111 -0.40 4.22 -3.24
N VAL A 112 -0.34 2.90 -3.03
CA VAL A 112 -0.14 1.90 -4.08
C VAL A 112 -1.44 1.14 -4.28
N GLY A 113 -2.08 1.35 -5.43
CA GLY A 113 -3.42 0.80 -5.69
C GLY A 113 -3.89 0.90 -7.13
N ASN A 114 -5.01 0.25 -7.43
CA ASN A 114 -5.66 0.37 -8.74
C ASN A 114 -6.73 1.49 -8.68
N ARG A 115 -6.48 2.61 -9.38
CA ARG A 115 -7.36 3.79 -9.38
C ARG A 115 -8.81 3.45 -9.74
N ALA A 116 -9.00 2.69 -10.82
CA ALA A 116 -10.33 2.34 -11.30
C ALA A 116 -11.13 1.54 -10.26
N THR A 117 -10.51 0.52 -9.67
CA THR A 117 -11.10 -0.28 -8.58
C THR A 117 -11.51 0.58 -7.39
N LEU A 118 -10.72 1.59 -7.03
CA LEU A 118 -10.98 2.45 -5.86
C LEU A 118 -12.05 3.52 -6.11
N THR A 119 -12.27 3.94 -7.37
CA THR A 119 -13.04 5.16 -7.68
C THR A 119 -14.30 4.94 -8.50
N GLU A 120 -14.42 3.80 -9.18
CA GLU A 120 -15.53 3.50 -10.10
C GLU A 120 -16.54 2.50 -9.53
N GLY A 121 -16.46 2.18 -8.23
CA GLY A 121 -17.40 1.29 -7.57
C GLY A 121 -18.81 1.88 -7.51
N THR A 122 -19.81 1.14 -7.96
CA THR A 122 -21.22 1.57 -7.93
C THR A 122 -21.99 1.03 -6.73
N VAL A 123 -21.52 -0.07 -6.13
CA VAL A 123 -22.17 -0.72 -4.97
C VAL A 123 -22.01 0.10 -3.68
N ASP A 124 -20.93 0.86 -3.58
CA ASP A 124 -20.63 1.73 -2.43
C ASP A 124 -20.10 3.07 -2.95
N GLU A 125 -21.05 3.93 -3.30
CA GLU A 125 -20.79 5.23 -3.93
C GLU A 125 -20.13 6.23 -2.94
N GLU A 126 -20.43 6.11 -1.64
CA GLU A 126 -19.82 6.94 -0.60
C GLU A 126 -18.31 6.71 -0.55
N SER A 127 -17.90 5.45 -0.41
CA SER A 127 -16.48 5.07 -0.44
C SER A 127 -15.80 5.52 -1.72
N SER A 128 -16.43 5.28 -2.87
CA SER A 128 -15.88 5.65 -4.18
C SER A 128 -15.73 7.17 -4.35
N THR A 129 -16.63 7.96 -3.76
CA THR A 129 -16.55 9.42 -3.76
C THR A 129 -15.39 9.92 -2.89
N ILE A 130 -15.18 9.32 -1.73
CA ILE A 130 -14.05 9.64 -0.85
C ILE A 130 -12.73 9.32 -1.53
N TRP A 131 -12.62 8.14 -2.15
CA TRP A 131 -11.44 7.76 -2.92
C TRP A 131 -11.18 8.70 -4.10
N ARG A 132 -12.22 9.12 -4.85
CA ARG A 132 -12.07 10.12 -5.92
C ARG A 132 -11.50 11.44 -5.38
N ARG A 133 -12.05 11.94 -4.28
CA ARG A 133 -11.60 13.18 -3.64
C ARG A 133 -10.16 13.07 -3.15
N LEU A 134 -9.80 11.96 -2.50
CA LEU A 134 -8.45 11.71 -2.02
C LEU A 134 -7.46 11.64 -3.18
N LEU A 135 -7.70 10.76 -4.16
CA LEU A 135 -6.79 10.56 -5.29
C LEU A 135 -6.69 11.80 -6.19
N GLY A 136 -7.72 12.64 -6.23
CA GLY A 136 -7.69 13.93 -6.93
C GLY A 136 -6.75 14.97 -6.29
N ARG A 137 -6.32 14.75 -5.04
CA ARG A 137 -5.35 15.60 -4.33
C ARG A 137 -3.93 15.02 -4.31
N LEU A 138 -3.75 13.80 -4.80
CA LEU A 138 -2.44 13.16 -4.88
C LEU A 138 -1.82 13.38 -6.24
N THR A 139 -0.49 13.53 -6.27
CA THR A 139 0.27 13.51 -7.51
C THR A 139 0.45 12.06 -7.97
N GLU A 140 0.08 11.78 -9.21
CA GLU A 140 0.31 10.47 -9.82
C GLU A 140 1.78 10.34 -10.23
N VAL A 141 2.40 9.23 -9.85
CA VAL A 141 3.80 8.91 -10.17
C VAL A 141 3.84 7.59 -10.91
N GLN A 142 4.45 7.57 -12.08
CA GLN A 142 4.70 6.35 -12.84
C GLN A 142 6.09 5.83 -12.52
N LEU A 143 6.16 4.55 -12.19
CA LEU A 143 7.38 3.85 -11.83
C LEU A 143 7.45 2.56 -12.62
N ASP A 144 8.43 2.45 -13.51
CA ASP A 144 8.71 1.20 -14.23
C ASP A 144 9.07 0.06 -13.26
N THR A 145 8.25 -0.98 -13.21
CA THR A 145 8.64 -2.22 -12.54
C THR A 145 9.32 -3.11 -13.58
N SER A 146 10.57 -3.50 -13.35
CA SER A 146 11.19 -4.58 -14.12
C SER A 146 10.42 -5.86 -13.81
N VAL A 147 9.43 -6.17 -14.64
CA VAL A 147 8.80 -7.49 -14.63
C VAL A 147 9.89 -8.43 -15.11
N SER A 148 10.57 -9.13 -14.20
CA SER A 148 11.36 -10.29 -14.60
C SER A 148 10.36 -11.32 -15.12
N GLU A 149 10.19 -11.34 -16.44
CA GLU A 149 9.51 -12.40 -17.17
C GLU A 149 10.13 -13.73 -16.73
N THR A 150 9.45 -14.41 -15.79
CA THR A 150 9.81 -15.79 -15.49
C THR A 150 9.37 -16.56 -16.72
N THR A 151 10.36 -16.89 -17.54
CA THR A 151 10.30 -17.77 -18.70
C THR A 151 9.40 -18.98 -18.39
N THR A 152 8.15 -18.94 -18.86
CA THR A 152 7.38 -20.15 -19.12
C THR A 152 7.87 -20.72 -20.44
N ARG A 153 9.03 -21.39 -20.39
CA ARG A 153 9.35 -22.48 -21.32
C ARG A 153 9.27 -23.78 -20.52
N ARG A 154 8.14 -24.46 -20.63
CA ARG A 154 7.97 -25.90 -20.40
C ARG A 154 6.96 -26.33 -21.48
N SER A 155 7.48 -26.87 -22.59
CA SER A 155 7.80 -28.28 -22.85
C SER A 155 6.60 -28.98 -23.46
#